data_AF-A0A6P0XLI2-F1
#
_entry.id   AF-A0A6P0XLI2-F1
#
_cell.length_a   1.000
_cell.length_b   1.000
_cell.length_c   1.000
_cell.angle_alpha   90.00
_cell.angle_beta   90.00
_cell.angle_gamma   90.00
#
_symmetry.space_group_name_H-M   'P 1'
#
loop_
_entity.id
_entity.type
_entity.pdbx_description
1 polymer ?
#
loop_
_entity_poly.entity_id
_entity_poly.type
_entity_poly.pdbx_seq_one_letter_code
_entity_poly.pdbx_strand_id
1 'polypeptide(L)'
;MKNFLNLIFYSIFWVWNVTFLGAVYFLILPIIGWSLIEDTFSGLIPSQFLITFIGIVAIPTIFTIIGGWRFRKQPLQLIRLFYGVEAPLFLLCLLRLFVLRELTQASTLILATIFISIIAFALEILHGYANRNKLVSWLQMFAHTLMLLTGLYVGVLLLFYAVPVSVMLVREFFSFYWLRGIISDLTYFPRDVFLYLLSLFMWALYLFILAFTTTLFVFMPSALASLYVHSGQRILRKFANQHGHQRTFQGVIAVITAWMILFVSFQQQPQVVAFQMLDLPVRDESDRQELLANSDLIKDGLVNAYLSSYRYLGTAAQSNQIRIMYRSTLGLPESINQSLQNYFNHLISPFLYQGSSKDKEKAEKLYSQFFDTPIQKGEQKTILQAIQSTANRDEVKAGLLNIGEQKVWLKEQEITVTEHGDWADIELYEIYENQTFEPQEILYYFTLPESAVITGIWLGDTDNLEKRFPFKVSPRGAAQKVYTSQVRRKRPVDPALLEKVGPRQYRLRAFPVPAKLSATQREENPEQ
;
A
#
# COMPACT_ATOMS: atom_id res chain seq x y z
N MET A 1 11.23 44.21 -6.20
CA MET A 1 11.16 42.95 -5.42
C MET A 1 9.73 42.45 -5.18
N LYS A 2 8.79 43.25 -4.66
CA LYS A 2 7.41 42.79 -4.36
C LYS A 2 6.64 42.26 -5.59
N ASN A 3 6.72 42.93 -6.73
CA ASN A 3 6.05 42.49 -7.97
C ASN A 3 6.61 41.17 -8.50
N PHE A 4 7.91 40.97 -8.37
CA PHE A 4 8.58 39.72 -8.77
C PHE A 4 8.16 38.54 -7.89
N LEU A 5 8.11 38.72 -6.56
CA LEU A 5 7.62 37.69 -5.63
C LEU A 5 6.14 37.36 -5.86
N ASN A 6 5.32 38.37 -6.12
CA ASN A 6 3.91 38.17 -6.46
C ASN A 6 3.77 37.35 -7.73
N LEU A 7 4.55 37.66 -8.77
CA LEU A 7 4.57 36.90 -10.02
C LEU A 7 4.93 35.43 -9.76
N ILE A 8 5.99 35.16 -8.99
CA ILE A 8 6.39 33.81 -8.61
C ILE A 8 5.26 33.06 -7.91
N PHE A 9 4.62 33.66 -6.90
CA PHE A 9 3.53 33.01 -6.18
C PHE A 9 2.32 32.70 -7.07
N TYR A 10 1.99 33.62 -7.99
CA TYR A 10 0.97 33.36 -9.01
C TYR A 10 1.34 32.19 -9.91
N SER A 11 2.57 32.20 -10.46
CA SER A 11 3.04 31.16 -11.36
C SER A 11 3.06 29.80 -10.68
N ILE A 12 3.58 29.71 -9.45
CA ILE A 12 3.60 28.45 -8.68
C ILE A 12 2.18 27.91 -8.51
N PHE A 13 1.24 28.74 -8.04
CA PHE A 13 -0.14 28.30 -7.82
C PHE A 13 -0.79 27.76 -9.10
N TRP A 14 -0.80 28.55 -10.17
CA TRP A 14 -1.55 28.21 -11.38
C TRP A 14 -0.91 27.09 -12.19
N VAL A 15 0.42 27.06 -12.32
CA VAL A 15 1.11 26.00 -13.06
C VAL A 15 0.94 24.66 -12.36
N TRP A 16 1.06 24.61 -11.03
CA TRP A 16 0.82 23.36 -10.30
C TRP A 16 -0.64 22.92 -10.34
N ASN A 17 -1.60 23.84 -10.22
CA ASN A 17 -3.02 23.48 -10.34
C ASN A 17 -3.34 22.92 -11.73
N VAL A 18 -2.82 23.52 -12.81
CA VAL A 18 -2.95 22.96 -14.17
C VAL A 18 -2.29 21.58 -14.27
N THR A 19 -1.12 21.39 -13.65
CA THR A 19 -0.41 20.11 -13.63
C THR A 19 -1.19 19.04 -12.86
N PHE A 20 -1.76 19.38 -11.69
CA PHE A 20 -2.58 18.47 -10.89
C PHE A 20 -3.88 18.11 -11.61
N LEU A 21 -4.58 19.10 -12.18
CA LEU A 21 -5.76 18.82 -13.01
C LEU A 21 -5.40 17.92 -14.19
N GLY A 22 -4.31 18.22 -14.89
CA GLY A 22 -3.84 17.39 -16.00
C GLY A 22 -3.54 15.95 -15.56
N ALA A 23 -2.77 15.78 -14.48
CA ALA A 23 -2.45 14.46 -13.94
C ALA A 23 -3.71 13.69 -13.51
N VAL A 24 -4.66 14.37 -12.87
CA VAL A 24 -5.86 13.70 -12.36
C VAL A 24 -6.81 13.33 -13.51
N TYR A 25 -7.14 14.27 -14.40
CA TYR A 25 -8.14 14.04 -15.44
C TYR A 25 -7.60 13.23 -16.63
N PHE A 26 -6.30 13.31 -16.96
CA PHE A 26 -5.74 12.58 -18.10
C PHE A 26 -4.98 11.30 -17.71
N LEU A 27 -4.52 11.14 -16.46
CA LEU A 27 -3.81 9.94 -16.02
C LEU A 27 -4.63 9.14 -15.00
N ILE A 28 -4.91 9.71 -13.84
CA ILE A 28 -5.48 8.94 -12.71
C ILE A 28 -6.93 8.50 -12.99
N LEU A 29 -7.79 9.43 -13.41
CA LEU A 29 -9.20 9.18 -13.67
C LEU A 29 -9.44 8.11 -14.75
N PRO A 30 -8.82 8.17 -15.95
CA PRO A 30 -9.06 7.16 -16.99
C PRO A 30 -8.43 5.80 -16.66
N ILE A 31 -7.28 5.76 -15.99
CA ILE A 31 -6.58 4.49 -15.70
C ILE A 31 -7.26 3.75 -14.54
N ILE A 32 -7.66 4.45 -13.48
CA ILE A 32 -8.09 3.83 -12.23
C ILE A 32 -9.57 4.05 -11.98
N GLY A 33 -10.11 5.21 -12.34
CA GLY A 33 -11.41 5.68 -11.88
C GLY A 33 -12.57 4.76 -12.20
N TRP A 34 -12.68 4.31 -13.44
CA TRP A 34 -13.78 3.41 -13.85
C TRP A 34 -13.71 2.07 -13.10
N SER A 35 -12.53 1.44 -13.11
CA SER A 35 -12.32 0.14 -12.43
C SER A 35 -12.59 0.20 -10.93
N LEU A 36 -12.16 1.27 -10.25
CA LEU A 36 -12.35 1.44 -8.82
C LEU A 36 -13.83 1.63 -8.45
N ILE A 37 -14.59 2.35 -9.28
CA ILE A 37 -16.03 2.54 -9.08
C ILE A 37 -16.76 1.19 -9.19
N GLU A 38 -16.50 0.43 -10.25
CA GLU A 38 -17.10 -0.88 -10.48
C GLU A 38 -16.75 -1.89 -9.37
N ASP A 39 -15.47 -1.97 -8.99
CA ASP A 39 -14.99 -2.86 -7.92
C ASP A 39 -15.52 -2.45 -6.54
N THR A 40 -15.82 -1.16 -6.32
CA THR A 40 -16.48 -0.70 -5.08
C THR A 40 -17.95 -1.09 -5.05
N PHE A 41 -18.68 -0.93 -6.15
CA PHE A 41 -20.11 -1.29 -6.23
C PHE A 41 -20.34 -2.81 -6.17
N SER A 42 -19.40 -3.60 -6.68
CA SER A 42 -19.42 -5.07 -6.56
C SER A 42 -18.99 -5.57 -5.17
N GLY A 43 -18.55 -4.69 -4.27
CA GLY A 43 -18.13 -5.06 -2.91
C GLY A 43 -16.73 -5.70 -2.84
N LEU A 44 -15.94 -5.65 -3.91
CA LEU A 44 -14.57 -6.15 -3.94
C LEU A 44 -13.61 -5.21 -3.20
N ILE A 45 -13.82 -3.89 -3.31
CA ILE A 45 -13.01 -2.85 -2.67
C ILE A 45 -13.87 -2.03 -1.70
N PRO A 46 -13.37 -1.69 -0.49
CA PRO A 46 -14.10 -0.86 0.46
C PRO A 46 -14.38 0.57 -0.06
N SER A 47 -15.57 1.10 0.26
CA SER A 47 -16.01 2.45 -0.16
C SER A 47 -15.11 3.60 0.30
N GLN A 48 -14.28 3.38 1.32
CA GLN A 48 -13.29 4.37 1.79
C GLN A 48 -12.28 4.76 0.70
N PHE A 49 -11.91 3.83 -0.19
CA PHE A 49 -11.00 4.12 -1.30
C PHE A 49 -11.69 4.94 -2.39
N LEU A 50 -12.99 4.71 -2.63
CA LEU A 50 -13.78 5.54 -3.53
C LEU A 50 -13.90 6.99 -3.01
N ILE A 51 -14.13 7.18 -1.70
CA ILE A 51 -14.14 8.52 -1.08
C ILE A 51 -12.78 9.21 -1.27
N THR A 52 -11.70 8.48 -1.06
CA THR A 52 -10.33 8.99 -1.24
C THR A 52 -10.07 9.39 -2.69
N PHE A 53 -10.52 8.56 -3.65
CA PHE A 53 -10.42 8.83 -5.07
C PHE A 53 -11.22 10.06 -5.49
N ILE A 54 -12.47 10.19 -5.01
CA ILE A 54 -13.27 11.40 -5.19
C ILE A 54 -12.51 12.62 -4.65
N GLY A 55 -11.84 12.48 -3.51
CA GLY A 55 -10.94 13.50 -2.96
C GLY A 55 -9.84 13.91 -3.95
N ILE A 56 -9.11 12.96 -4.55
CA ILE A 56 -8.05 13.23 -5.54
C ILE A 56 -8.57 14.08 -6.71
N VAL A 57 -9.80 13.82 -7.19
CA VAL A 57 -10.45 14.58 -8.27
C VAL A 57 -10.96 15.94 -7.79
N ALA A 58 -11.61 15.97 -6.63
CA ALA A 58 -12.27 17.16 -6.13
C ALA A 58 -11.29 18.21 -5.63
N ILE A 59 -10.18 17.81 -4.99
CA ILE A 59 -9.24 18.75 -4.33
C ILE A 59 -8.67 19.77 -5.33
N PRO A 60 -7.92 19.38 -6.40
CA PRO A 60 -7.35 20.36 -7.32
C PRO A 60 -8.44 21.23 -7.97
N THR A 61 -9.58 20.63 -8.33
CA THR A 61 -10.71 21.34 -8.95
C THR A 61 -11.30 22.40 -8.02
N ILE A 62 -11.60 22.05 -6.78
CA ILE A 62 -12.16 22.98 -5.78
C ILE A 62 -11.16 24.09 -5.48
N PHE A 63 -9.88 23.78 -5.27
CA PHE A 63 -8.88 24.80 -4.92
C PHE A 63 -8.52 25.70 -6.10
N THR A 64 -8.53 25.19 -7.34
CA THR A 64 -8.46 26.01 -8.56
C THR A 64 -9.61 27.02 -8.61
N ILE A 65 -10.85 26.56 -8.38
CA ILE A 65 -12.04 27.43 -8.39
C ILE A 65 -11.97 28.47 -7.28
N ILE A 66 -11.66 28.06 -6.04
CA ILE A 66 -11.54 28.98 -4.89
C ILE A 66 -10.42 30.01 -5.13
N GLY A 67 -9.27 29.57 -5.67
CA GLY A 67 -8.16 30.45 -6.03
C GLY A 67 -8.55 31.49 -7.07
N GLY A 68 -9.24 31.08 -8.13
CA GLY A 68 -9.71 31.95 -9.20
C GLY A 68 -10.85 32.89 -8.81
N TRP A 69 -11.72 32.48 -7.89
CA TRP A 69 -12.87 33.28 -7.47
C TRP A 69 -12.54 34.23 -6.32
N ARG A 70 -11.91 33.73 -5.25
CA ARG A 70 -11.72 34.50 -4.00
C ARG A 70 -10.34 35.15 -3.88
N PHE A 71 -9.29 34.47 -4.34
CA PHE A 71 -7.90 34.90 -4.10
C PHE A 71 -7.16 35.39 -5.35
N ARG A 72 -7.88 35.63 -6.46
CA ARG A 72 -7.30 36.03 -7.75
C ARG A 72 -6.40 37.25 -7.70
N LYS A 73 -6.57 38.17 -6.76
CA LYS A 73 -5.75 39.39 -6.58
C LYS A 73 -4.80 39.32 -5.37
N GLN A 74 -4.70 38.16 -4.71
CA GLN A 74 -4.00 37.97 -3.45
C GLN A 74 -2.96 36.83 -3.56
N PRO A 75 -1.80 37.08 -4.19
CA PRO A 75 -0.78 36.05 -4.46
C PRO A 75 -0.31 35.33 -3.20
N LEU A 76 -0.20 36.07 -2.08
CA LEU A 76 0.20 35.47 -0.80
C LEU A 76 -0.86 34.50 -0.26
N GLN A 77 -2.16 34.72 -0.49
CA GLN A 77 -3.18 33.76 -0.07
C GLN A 77 -3.24 32.56 -1.01
N LEU A 78 -2.97 32.73 -2.30
CA LEU A 78 -2.86 31.62 -3.25
C LEU A 78 -1.76 30.65 -2.84
N ILE A 79 -0.56 31.14 -2.51
CA ILE A 79 0.53 30.26 -2.10
C ILE A 79 0.26 29.58 -0.75
N ARG A 80 -0.41 30.27 0.18
CA ARG A 80 -0.87 29.67 1.45
C ARG A 80 -1.91 28.58 1.22
N LEU A 81 -2.86 28.81 0.30
CA LEU A 81 -3.87 27.83 -0.07
C LEU A 81 -3.23 26.58 -0.67
N PHE A 82 -2.28 26.76 -1.59
CA PHE A 82 -1.58 25.66 -2.24
C PHE A 82 -0.72 24.85 -1.26
N TYR A 83 0.27 25.48 -0.63
CA TYR A 83 1.21 24.75 0.23
C TYR A 83 0.63 24.34 1.57
N GLY A 84 -0.33 25.07 2.12
CA GLY A 84 -0.90 24.77 3.43
C GLY A 84 -2.16 23.91 3.39
N VAL A 85 -2.83 23.79 2.25
CA VAL A 85 -4.11 23.06 2.13
C VAL A 85 -4.10 22.08 0.96
N GLU A 86 -4.04 22.58 -0.27
CA GLU A 86 -4.27 21.77 -1.47
C GLU A 86 -3.24 20.64 -1.60
N ALA A 87 -1.94 20.98 -1.61
CA ALA A 87 -0.88 20.00 -1.84
C ALA A 87 -0.76 18.97 -0.71
N PRO A 88 -0.79 19.34 0.59
CA PRO A 88 -0.84 18.35 1.68
C PRO A 88 -2.07 17.45 1.62
N LEU A 89 -3.25 17.99 1.32
CA LEU A 89 -4.48 17.22 1.26
C LEU A 89 -4.49 16.26 0.06
N PHE A 90 -4.01 16.72 -1.09
CA PHE A 90 -3.81 15.89 -2.27
C PHE A 90 -2.82 14.74 -1.99
N LEU A 91 -1.70 15.05 -1.33
CA LEU A 91 -0.72 14.05 -0.91
C LEU A 91 -1.31 13.02 0.06
N LEU A 92 -2.12 13.45 1.04
CA LEU A 92 -2.79 12.52 1.94
C LEU A 92 -3.72 11.55 1.19
N CYS A 93 -4.46 12.05 0.19
CA CYS A 93 -5.31 11.19 -0.63
C CYS A 93 -4.50 10.21 -1.48
N LEU A 94 -3.37 10.64 -2.06
CA LEU A 94 -2.46 9.76 -2.79
C LEU A 94 -1.87 8.67 -1.88
N LEU A 95 -1.37 9.06 -0.69
CA LEU A 95 -0.85 8.12 0.28
C LEU A 95 -1.92 7.12 0.71
N ARG A 96 -3.16 7.58 0.96
CA ARG A 96 -4.26 6.70 1.34
C ARG A 96 -4.67 5.74 0.22
N LEU A 97 -4.65 6.17 -1.04
CA LEU A 97 -5.09 5.35 -2.16
C LEU A 97 -4.04 4.31 -2.58
N PHE A 98 -2.75 4.68 -2.57
CA PHE A 98 -1.67 3.87 -3.17
C PHE A 98 -0.70 3.24 -2.18
N VAL A 99 -0.54 3.81 -0.99
CA VAL A 99 0.54 3.43 -0.07
C VAL A 99 -0.01 2.78 1.20
N LEU A 100 -1.05 3.37 1.78
CA LEU A 100 -1.63 2.94 3.05
C LEU A 100 -2.81 2.01 2.79
N ARG A 101 -2.68 0.77 3.24
CA ARG A 101 -3.69 -0.27 3.08
C ARG A 101 -4.68 -0.27 4.25
N GLU A 102 -4.47 -1.08 5.26
CA GLU A 102 -5.27 -1.05 6.49
C GLU A 102 -4.63 -0.06 7.48
N LEU A 103 -5.44 0.81 8.10
CA LEU A 103 -4.92 1.80 9.05
C LEU A 103 -4.95 1.24 10.47
N THR A 104 -3.80 1.29 11.14
CA THR A 104 -3.69 1.05 12.59
C THR A 104 -4.25 2.24 13.39
N GLN A 105 -4.46 2.06 14.69
CA GLN A 105 -4.88 3.15 15.58
C GLN A 105 -3.85 4.30 15.60
N ALA A 106 -2.56 3.98 15.67
CA ALA A 106 -1.48 4.98 15.67
C ALA A 106 -1.43 5.77 14.35
N SER A 107 -1.44 5.06 13.21
CA SER A 107 -1.45 5.72 11.89
C SER A 107 -2.72 6.56 11.68
N THR A 108 -3.88 6.08 12.12
CA THR A 108 -5.15 6.82 12.09
C THR A 108 -5.07 8.11 12.89
N LEU A 109 -4.50 8.09 14.11
CA LEU A 109 -4.34 9.28 14.94
C LEU A 109 -3.47 10.34 14.24
N ILE A 110 -2.35 9.94 13.64
CA ILE A 110 -1.46 10.85 12.92
C ILE A 110 -2.17 11.45 11.71
N LEU A 111 -2.77 10.63 10.86
CA LEU A 111 -3.45 11.09 9.65
C LEU A 111 -4.66 11.99 9.97
N ALA A 112 -5.44 11.63 10.99
CA ALA A 112 -6.57 12.45 11.46
C ALA A 112 -6.09 13.79 12.02
N THR A 113 -4.99 13.81 12.78
CA THR A 113 -4.41 15.07 13.30
C THR A 113 -3.94 15.98 12.16
N ILE A 114 -3.28 15.42 11.13
CA ILE A 114 -2.87 16.17 9.94
C ILE A 114 -4.11 16.72 9.20
N PHE A 115 -5.12 15.88 8.97
CA PHE A 115 -6.35 16.29 8.29
C PHE A 115 -7.09 17.41 9.02
N ILE A 116 -7.24 17.30 10.36
CA ILE A 116 -7.82 18.36 11.20
C ILE A 116 -7.01 19.65 11.10
N SER A 117 -5.67 19.55 11.10
CA SER A 117 -4.77 20.71 10.96
C SER A 117 -4.95 21.42 9.61
N ILE A 118 -5.05 20.65 8.52
CA ILE A 118 -5.31 21.17 7.17
C ILE A 118 -6.65 21.91 7.12
N ILE A 119 -7.72 21.30 7.64
CA ILE A 119 -9.05 21.93 7.69
C ILE A 119 -9.01 23.22 8.52
N ALA A 120 -8.38 23.18 9.69
CA ALA A 120 -8.26 24.35 10.55
C ALA A 120 -7.53 25.50 9.86
N PHE A 121 -6.44 25.20 9.14
CA PHE A 121 -5.70 26.19 8.35
C PHE A 121 -6.54 26.74 7.18
N ALA A 122 -7.29 25.89 6.48
CA ALA A 122 -8.19 26.32 5.41
C ALA A 122 -9.29 27.26 5.93
N LEU A 123 -9.91 26.91 7.06
CA LEU A 123 -10.91 27.76 7.71
C LEU A 123 -10.32 29.08 8.20
N GLU A 124 -9.08 29.07 8.69
CA GLU A 124 -8.35 30.28 9.09
C GLU A 124 -8.09 31.20 7.88
N ILE A 125 -7.70 30.65 6.73
CA ILE A 125 -7.52 31.44 5.49
C ILE A 125 -8.84 32.09 5.05
N LEU A 126 -9.95 31.36 5.15
CA LEU A 126 -11.26 31.83 4.68
C LEU A 126 -11.91 32.84 5.62
N HIS A 127 -11.92 32.57 6.92
CA HIS A 127 -12.72 33.33 7.91
C HIS A 127 -11.87 34.07 8.94
N GLY A 128 -10.59 33.76 9.07
CA GLY A 128 -9.72 34.31 10.11
C GLY A 128 -10.07 33.81 11.51
N TYR A 129 -9.74 34.63 12.52
CA TYR A 129 -9.92 34.29 13.93
C TYR A 129 -11.35 34.64 14.40
N ALA A 130 -12.02 33.69 15.04
CA ALA A 130 -13.41 33.77 15.43
C ALA A 130 -13.62 34.51 16.77
N ASN A 131 -13.36 35.83 16.79
CA ASN A 131 -13.52 36.67 17.98
C ASN A 131 -14.91 36.62 18.63
N ARG A 132 -15.97 36.43 17.82
CA ARG A 132 -17.37 36.62 18.26
C ARG A 132 -17.97 35.40 18.96
N ASN A 133 -17.51 34.19 18.66
CA ASN A 133 -18.08 32.96 19.20
C ASN A 133 -17.06 32.23 20.08
N LYS A 134 -17.36 32.17 21.39
CA LYS A 134 -16.49 31.54 22.39
C LYS A 134 -16.18 30.09 22.03
N LEU A 135 -17.17 29.27 21.66
CA LEU A 135 -16.96 27.87 21.34
C LEU A 135 -16.01 27.70 20.14
N VAL A 136 -16.21 28.48 19.08
CA VAL A 136 -15.37 28.43 17.88
C VAL A 136 -13.95 28.91 18.19
N SER A 137 -13.77 29.92 19.05
CA SER A 137 -12.44 30.39 19.45
C SER A 137 -11.66 29.31 20.23
N TRP A 138 -12.33 28.55 21.10
CA TRP A 138 -11.73 27.42 21.81
C TRP A 138 -11.40 26.25 20.87
N LEU A 139 -12.31 25.93 19.93
CA LEU A 139 -12.06 24.92 18.91
C LEU A 139 -10.88 25.32 18.01
N GLN A 140 -10.78 26.60 17.63
CA GLN A 140 -9.64 27.12 16.88
C GLN A 140 -8.35 27.01 17.68
N MET A 141 -8.35 27.34 18.97
CA MET A 141 -7.18 27.18 19.86
C MET A 141 -6.73 25.71 19.92
N PHE A 142 -7.67 24.77 20.09
CA PHE A 142 -7.38 23.33 20.08
C PHE A 142 -6.73 22.91 18.76
N ALA A 143 -7.40 23.19 17.64
CA ALA A 143 -6.94 22.76 16.33
C ALA A 143 -5.61 23.40 15.92
N HIS A 144 -5.38 24.67 16.30
CA HIS A 144 -4.13 25.37 16.01
C HIS A 144 -2.98 24.93 16.93
N THR A 145 -3.28 24.42 18.12
CA THR A 145 -2.27 23.73 18.96
C THR A 145 -1.83 22.43 18.32
N LEU A 146 -2.78 21.61 17.84
CA LEU A 146 -2.46 20.41 17.07
C LEU A 146 -1.71 20.74 15.77
N MET A 147 -2.06 21.83 15.11
CA MET A 147 -1.36 22.29 13.91
C MET A 147 0.10 22.67 14.17
N LEU A 148 0.42 23.24 15.35
CA LEU A 148 1.82 23.48 15.74
C LEU A 148 2.60 22.17 15.87
N LEU A 149 2.02 21.18 16.57
CA LEU A 149 2.61 19.85 16.71
C LEU A 149 2.82 19.19 15.34
N THR A 150 1.77 19.19 14.51
CA THR A 150 1.80 18.63 13.16
C THR A 150 2.82 19.33 12.26
N GLY A 151 2.86 20.67 12.27
CA GLY A 151 3.76 21.46 11.44
C GLY A 151 5.23 21.17 11.76
N LEU A 152 5.56 21.02 13.04
CA LEU A 152 6.89 20.60 13.47
C LEU A 152 7.18 19.14 13.10
N TYR A 153 6.25 18.24 13.40
CA TYR A 153 6.40 16.81 13.12
C TYR A 153 6.60 16.52 11.62
N VAL A 154 5.67 16.99 10.78
CA VAL A 154 5.74 16.81 9.32
C VAL A 154 6.93 17.56 8.74
N GLY A 155 7.22 18.76 9.24
CA GLY A 155 8.38 19.55 8.82
C GLY A 155 9.69 18.80 9.03
N VAL A 156 9.93 18.28 10.24
CA VAL A 156 11.12 17.49 10.56
C VAL A 156 11.17 16.21 9.71
N LEU A 157 10.06 15.50 9.59
CA LEU A 157 9.99 14.25 8.81
C LEU A 157 10.34 14.47 7.33
N LEU A 158 9.82 15.53 6.71
CA LEU A 158 10.10 15.84 5.31
C LEU A 158 11.53 16.39 5.10
N LEU A 159 12.13 17.05 6.11
CA LEU A 159 13.52 17.51 6.03
C LEU A 159 14.53 16.37 5.89
N PHE A 160 14.23 15.18 6.42
CA PHE A 160 15.06 13.99 6.18
C PHE A 160 15.24 13.69 4.68
N TYR A 161 14.24 14.02 3.85
CA TYR A 161 14.31 13.85 2.40
C TYR A 161 14.77 15.12 1.68
N ALA A 162 14.26 16.29 2.08
CA ALA A 162 14.57 17.55 1.40
C ALA A 162 16.05 17.93 1.49
N VAL A 163 16.74 17.64 2.62
CA VAL A 163 18.16 18.00 2.78
C VAL A 163 19.07 17.22 1.80
N PRO A 164 19.03 15.87 1.73
CA PRO A 164 19.82 15.12 0.74
C PRO A 164 19.48 15.51 -0.71
N VAL A 165 18.19 15.68 -1.02
CA VAL A 165 17.76 16.08 -2.36
C VAL A 165 18.29 17.46 -2.72
N SER A 166 18.30 18.41 -1.78
CA SER A 166 18.88 19.75 -2.00
C SER A 166 20.37 19.66 -2.32
N VAL A 167 21.12 18.86 -1.57
CA VAL A 167 22.56 18.68 -1.79
C VAL A 167 22.82 18.00 -3.13
N MET A 168 22.03 16.99 -3.48
CA MET A 168 22.11 16.31 -4.78
C MET A 168 21.85 17.31 -5.92
N LEU A 169 20.79 18.10 -5.85
CA LEU A 169 20.47 19.11 -6.88
C LEU A 169 21.57 20.16 -7.02
N VAL A 170 22.14 20.64 -5.90
CA VAL A 170 23.27 21.58 -5.92
C VAL A 170 24.49 20.94 -6.59
N ARG A 171 24.84 19.71 -6.22
CA ARG A 171 25.97 18.97 -6.81
C ARG A 171 25.77 18.74 -8.30
N GLU A 172 24.60 18.29 -8.71
CA GLU A 172 24.27 18.05 -10.13
C GLU A 172 24.27 19.35 -10.92
N PHE A 173 23.77 20.45 -10.34
CA PHE A 173 23.82 21.77 -10.97
C PHE A 173 25.27 22.22 -11.24
N PHE A 174 26.17 22.06 -10.25
CA PHE A 174 27.59 22.43 -10.37
C PHE A 174 28.46 21.39 -11.09
N SER A 175 27.94 20.23 -11.43
CA SER A 175 28.65 19.23 -12.23
C SER A 175 28.84 19.68 -13.69
N PHE A 176 28.00 20.61 -14.16
CA PHE A 176 27.90 21.07 -15.54
C PHE A 176 27.67 19.96 -16.58
N TYR A 177 27.29 18.74 -16.17
CA TYR A 177 26.94 17.66 -17.12
C TYR A 177 25.74 18.05 -17.98
N TRP A 178 24.74 18.71 -17.38
CA TRP A 178 23.57 19.24 -18.10
C TRP A 178 23.97 20.26 -19.17
N LEU A 179 24.96 21.12 -18.88
CA LEU A 179 25.45 22.12 -19.84
C LEU A 179 26.20 21.46 -21.00
N ARG A 180 26.98 20.40 -20.73
CA ARG A 180 27.60 19.59 -21.79
C ARG A 180 26.56 18.93 -22.69
N GLY A 181 25.47 18.43 -22.12
CA GLY A 181 24.34 17.89 -22.88
C GLY A 181 23.74 18.94 -23.82
N ILE A 182 23.43 20.13 -23.30
CA ILE A 182 22.94 21.26 -24.10
C ILE A 182 23.93 21.61 -25.21
N ILE A 183 25.22 21.78 -24.91
CA ILE A 183 26.24 22.14 -25.91
C ILE A 183 26.34 21.05 -26.98
N SER A 184 26.35 19.78 -26.58
CA SER A 184 26.40 18.64 -27.50
C SER A 184 25.22 18.69 -28.46
N ASP A 185 23.99 18.78 -27.95
CA ASP A 185 22.79 18.83 -28.80
C ASP A 185 22.79 20.04 -29.74
N LEU A 186 23.28 21.20 -29.28
CA LEU A 186 23.43 22.40 -30.11
C LEU A 186 24.48 22.22 -31.22
N THR A 187 25.53 21.41 -31.00
CA THR A 187 26.58 21.17 -32.00
C THR A 187 26.24 20.11 -33.05
N TYR A 188 25.37 19.14 -32.74
CA TYR A 188 25.05 18.03 -33.64
C TYR A 188 23.91 18.32 -34.64
N PHE A 189 23.01 19.27 -34.35
CA PHE A 189 21.88 19.61 -35.23
C PHE A 189 21.93 21.03 -35.86
N PRO A 190 23.08 21.56 -36.33
CA PRO A 190 23.15 22.96 -36.75
C PRO A 190 22.45 23.25 -38.08
N ARG A 191 22.14 22.23 -38.90
CA ARG A 191 21.56 22.42 -40.25
C ARG A 191 20.03 22.34 -40.28
N ASP A 192 19.41 21.62 -39.35
CA ASP A 192 17.96 21.51 -39.24
C ASP A 192 17.43 22.50 -38.19
N VAL A 193 17.04 23.69 -38.65
CA VAL A 193 16.47 24.76 -37.81
C VAL A 193 15.30 24.24 -36.96
N PHE A 194 14.48 23.34 -37.51
CA PHE A 194 13.36 22.74 -36.78
C PHE A 194 13.81 21.88 -35.60
N LEU A 195 14.74 20.94 -35.82
CA LEU A 195 15.26 20.07 -34.75
C LEU A 195 16.04 20.86 -33.70
N TYR A 196 16.75 21.91 -34.12
CA TYR A 196 17.44 22.83 -33.22
C TYR A 196 16.47 23.57 -32.30
N LEU A 197 15.41 24.18 -32.85
CA LEU A 197 14.39 24.86 -32.06
C LEU A 197 13.63 23.90 -31.14
N LEU A 198 13.34 22.69 -31.61
CA LEU A 198 12.70 21.65 -30.81
C LEU A 198 13.59 21.22 -29.64
N SER A 199 14.88 21.00 -29.86
CA SER A 199 15.85 20.66 -28.80
C SER A 199 15.94 21.76 -27.75
N LEU A 200 16.06 23.03 -28.18
CA LEU A 200 16.10 24.17 -27.26
C LEU A 200 14.80 24.29 -26.44
N PHE A 201 13.64 24.06 -27.07
CA PHE A 201 12.36 24.03 -26.39
C PHE A 201 12.28 22.89 -25.36
N MET A 202 12.74 21.68 -25.69
CA MET A 202 12.75 20.54 -24.77
C MET A 202 13.67 20.77 -23.58
N TRP A 203 14.85 21.36 -23.78
CA TRP A 203 15.74 21.75 -22.68
C TRP A 203 15.14 22.84 -21.80
N ALA A 204 14.51 23.85 -22.39
CA ALA A 204 13.80 24.88 -21.63
C ALA A 204 12.66 24.28 -20.80
N LEU A 205 11.90 23.34 -21.38
CA LEU A 205 10.84 22.60 -20.69
C LEU A 205 11.40 21.73 -19.56
N TYR A 206 12.51 21.02 -19.78
CA TYR A 206 13.18 20.21 -18.76
C TYR A 206 13.63 21.06 -17.57
N LEU A 207 14.31 22.18 -17.82
CA LEU A 207 14.74 23.10 -16.76
C LEU A 207 13.55 23.74 -16.04
N PHE A 208 12.49 24.06 -16.78
CA PHE A 208 11.24 24.57 -16.21
C PHE A 208 10.61 23.54 -15.27
N ILE A 209 10.45 22.29 -15.70
CA ILE A 209 9.93 21.20 -14.88
C ILE A 209 10.81 21.01 -13.65
N LEU A 210 12.13 20.92 -13.81
CA LEU A 210 13.07 20.75 -12.70
C LEU A 210 12.95 21.87 -11.66
N ALA A 211 12.89 23.12 -12.10
CA ALA A 211 12.71 24.27 -11.22
C ALA A 211 11.39 24.19 -10.45
N PHE A 212 10.29 23.86 -11.14
CA PHE A 212 8.98 23.69 -10.50
C PHE A 212 8.97 22.51 -9.52
N THR A 213 9.48 21.34 -9.90
CA THR A 213 9.61 20.16 -9.04
C THR A 213 10.40 20.50 -7.77
N THR A 214 11.48 21.28 -7.88
CA THR A 214 12.26 21.74 -6.72
C THR A 214 11.39 22.56 -5.75
N THR A 215 10.47 23.39 -6.25
CA THR A 215 9.51 24.12 -5.39
C THR A 215 8.64 23.20 -4.55
N LEU A 216 8.27 22.02 -5.06
CA LEU A 216 7.41 21.08 -4.36
C LEU A 216 8.19 20.13 -3.44
N PHE A 217 9.33 19.59 -3.87
CA PHE A 217 10.03 18.56 -3.07
C PHE A 217 11.08 19.13 -2.11
N VAL A 218 11.63 20.32 -2.39
CA VAL A 218 12.67 20.94 -1.55
C VAL A 218 12.11 22.07 -0.70
N PHE A 219 11.38 22.99 -1.31
CA PHE A 219 10.91 24.19 -0.61
C PHE A 219 9.62 23.99 0.18
N MET A 220 8.70 23.16 -0.32
CA MET A 220 7.40 22.91 0.34
C MET A 220 7.53 22.41 1.79
N PRO A 221 8.42 21.47 2.16
CA PRO A 221 8.57 21.04 3.56
C PRO A 221 8.78 22.18 4.55
N SER A 222 9.72 23.08 4.21
CA SER A 222 10.04 24.25 5.04
C SER A 222 8.91 25.28 5.01
N ALA A 223 8.29 25.49 3.85
CA ALA A 223 7.16 26.40 3.69
C ALA A 223 5.95 25.94 4.51
N LEU A 224 5.57 24.66 4.42
CA LEU A 224 4.46 24.06 5.18
C LEU A 224 4.68 24.21 6.68
N ALA A 225 5.85 23.80 7.18
CA ALA A 225 6.20 23.90 8.60
C ALA A 225 6.13 25.36 9.08
N SER A 226 6.71 26.29 8.32
CA SER A 226 6.68 27.72 8.62
C SER A 226 5.25 28.28 8.64
N LEU A 227 4.43 27.93 7.66
CA LEU A 227 3.03 28.36 7.57
C LEU A 227 2.21 27.88 8.76
N TYR A 228 2.37 26.62 9.15
CA TYR A 228 1.61 26.02 10.26
C TYR A 228 2.08 26.57 11.60
N VAL A 229 3.40 26.70 11.79
CA VAL A 229 3.97 27.32 13.00
C VAL A 229 3.53 28.77 13.13
N HIS A 230 3.63 29.56 12.07
CA HIS A 230 3.24 30.97 12.09
C HIS A 230 1.74 31.14 12.35
N SER A 231 0.90 30.35 11.69
CA SER A 231 -0.55 30.38 11.89
C SER A 231 -0.94 29.98 13.32
N GLY A 232 -0.37 28.89 13.84
CA GLY A 232 -0.61 28.44 15.20
C GLY A 232 -0.22 29.50 16.23
N GLN A 233 1.00 30.05 16.12
CA GLN A 233 1.45 31.14 16.99
C GLN A 233 0.54 32.37 16.91
N ARG A 234 0.09 32.75 15.71
CA ARG A 234 -0.79 33.90 15.50
C ARG A 234 -2.14 33.72 16.17
N ILE A 235 -2.78 32.56 16.02
CA ILE A 235 -4.09 32.27 16.62
C ILE A 235 -3.96 32.15 18.14
N LEU A 236 -2.93 31.49 18.66
CA LEU A 236 -2.70 31.39 20.09
C LEU A 236 -2.46 32.76 20.74
N ARG A 237 -1.72 33.66 20.09
CA ARG A 237 -1.56 35.05 20.57
C ARG A 237 -2.89 35.81 20.59
N LYS A 238 -3.72 35.68 19.55
CA LYS A 238 -5.04 36.31 19.52
C LYS A 238 -5.97 35.76 20.60
N PHE A 239 -5.95 34.45 20.81
CA PHE A 239 -6.71 33.79 21.86
C PHE A 239 -6.24 34.23 23.26
N ALA A 240 -4.93 34.35 23.48
CA ALA A 240 -4.35 34.86 24.72
C ALA A 240 -4.75 36.31 25.01
N ASN A 241 -4.79 37.15 23.99
CA ASN A 241 -5.24 38.53 24.15
C ASN A 241 -6.73 38.62 24.53
N GLN A 242 -7.55 37.65 24.12
CA GLN A 242 -8.99 37.64 24.39
C GLN A 242 -9.36 36.96 25.72
N HIS A 243 -8.72 35.83 26.04
CA HIS A 243 -9.08 34.96 27.16
C HIS A 243 -8.04 34.94 28.29
N GLY A 244 -6.91 35.62 28.11
CA GLY A 244 -5.78 35.65 29.04
C GLY A 244 -4.69 34.62 28.72
N HIS A 245 -3.45 34.98 29.05
CA HIS A 245 -2.28 34.12 28.82
C HIS A 245 -2.34 32.81 29.63
N GLN A 246 -2.82 32.86 30.88
CA GLN A 246 -2.90 31.67 31.74
C GLN A 246 -3.85 30.61 31.17
N ARG A 247 -5.06 31.00 30.75
CA ARG A 247 -6.04 30.07 30.15
C ARG A 247 -5.54 29.49 28.84
N THR A 248 -4.84 30.29 28.04
CA THR A 248 -4.21 29.82 26.80
C THR A 248 -3.15 28.77 27.07
N PHE A 249 -2.26 29.02 28.04
CA PHE A 249 -1.22 28.08 28.42
C PHE A 249 -1.79 26.77 28.96
N GLN A 250 -2.78 26.83 29.85
CA GLN A 250 -3.50 25.66 30.35
C GLN A 250 -4.17 24.87 29.21
N GLY A 251 -4.83 25.56 28.28
CA GLY A 251 -5.44 24.94 27.11
C GLY A 251 -4.43 24.22 26.22
N VAL A 252 -3.33 24.90 25.88
CA VAL A 252 -2.25 24.31 25.07
C VAL A 252 -1.66 23.07 25.73
N ILE A 253 -1.34 23.13 27.03
CA ILE A 253 -0.80 21.99 27.77
C ILE A 253 -1.81 20.83 27.80
N ALA A 254 -3.09 21.12 28.06
CA ALA A 254 -4.12 20.09 28.09
C ALA A 254 -4.22 19.36 26.75
N VAL A 255 -4.19 20.09 25.63
CA VAL A 255 -4.23 19.50 24.28
C VAL A 255 -3.00 18.66 24.00
N ILE A 256 -1.80 19.18 24.28
CA ILE A 256 -0.55 18.44 24.07
C ILE A 256 -0.56 17.16 24.93
N THR A 257 -0.94 17.27 26.20
CA THR A 257 -0.96 16.12 27.13
C THR A 257 -1.96 15.07 26.67
N ALA A 258 -3.19 15.46 26.32
CA ALA A 258 -4.20 14.54 25.82
C ALA A 258 -3.74 13.85 24.52
N TRP A 259 -3.13 14.60 23.59
CA TRP A 259 -2.60 14.04 22.37
C TRP A 259 -1.45 13.06 22.62
N MET A 260 -0.52 13.40 23.53
CA MET A 260 0.59 12.52 23.91
C MET A 260 0.12 11.22 24.58
N ILE A 261 -0.90 11.28 25.44
CA ILE A 261 -1.50 10.09 26.06
C ILE A 261 -2.07 9.17 24.97
N LEU A 262 -2.86 9.72 24.04
CA LEU A 262 -3.43 8.96 22.93
C LEU A 262 -2.32 8.37 22.04
N PHE A 263 -1.30 9.17 21.73
CA PHE A 263 -0.17 8.73 20.91
C PHE A 263 0.57 7.55 21.55
N VAL A 264 0.95 7.66 22.82
CA VAL A 264 1.66 6.57 23.53
C VAL A 264 0.78 5.34 23.67
N SER A 265 -0.51 5.51 23.96
CA SER A 265 -1.46 4.40 24.09
C SER A 265 -1.64 3.64 22.77
N PHE A 266 -1.77 4.34 21.64
CA PHE A 266 -1.99 3.70 20.34
C PHE A 266 -0.69 3.18 19.71
N GLN A 267 0.46 3.67 20.15
CA GLN A 267 1.77 3.23 19.65
C GLN A 267 2.17 1.83 20.17
N GLN A 268 1.54 1.36 21.24
CA GLN A 268 1.76 0.01 21.76
C GLN A 268 1.16 -1.01 20.79
N GLN A 269 2.02 -1.79 20.12
CA GLN A 269 1.56 -2.79 19.17
C GLN A 269 1.25 -4.12 19.88
N PRO A 270 0.06 -4.70 19.68
CA PRO A 270 -0.44 -5.81 20.50
C PRO A 270 0.39 -7.09 20.37
N GLN A 271 1.07 -7.30 19.24
CA GLN A 271 1.90 -8.49 19.03
C GLN A 271 3.09 -8.58 19.98
N VAL A 272 3.62 -7.44 20.44
CA VAL A 272 4.78 -7.43 21.34
C VAL A 272 4.40 -8.09 22.65
N VAL A 273 3.22 -7.75 23.17
CA VAL A 273 2.67 -8.32 24.40
C VAL A 273 2.28 -9.78 24.18
N ALA A 274 1.58 -10.10 23.08
CA ALA A 274 1.15 -11.46 22.79
C ALA A 274 2.33 -12.43 22.64
N PHE A 275 3.39 -12.04 21.94
CA PHE A 275 4.60 -12.85 21.82
C PHE A 275 5.33 -13.01 23.15
N GLN A 276 5.39 -11.98 23.99
CA GLN A 276 5.99 -12.10 25.32
C GLN A 276 5.21 -13.08 26.22
N MET A 277 3.87 -13.00 26.20
CA MET A 277 3.02 -13.92 26.98
C MET A 277 3.19 -15.38 26.53
N LEU A 278 3.25 -15.62 25.22
CA LEU A 278 3.35 -16.97 24.67
C LEU A 278 4.77 -17.57 24.67
N ASP A 279 5.81 -16.78 24.93
CA ASP A 279 7.20 -17.26 25.05
C ASP A 279 7.48 -17.82 26.46
N LEU A 280 6.65 -17.47 27.44
CA LEU A 280 6.78 -17.96 28.81
C LEU A 280 6.33 -19.44 28.89
N PRO A 281 7.15 -20.33 29.50
CA PRO A 281 6.74 -21.72 29.70
C PRO A 281 5.58 -21.78 30.69
N VAL A 282 4.50 -22.47 30.34
CA VAL A 282 3.37 -22.74 31.24
C VAL A 282 3.83 -23.72 32.31
N ARG A 283 3.90 -23.29 33.57
CA ARG A 283 4.40 -24.10 34.69
C ARG A 283 3.24 -24.67 35.51
N ASP A 284 2.23 -23.85 35.78
CA ASP A 284 1.11 -24.18 36.66
C ASP A 284 -0.26 -23.81 36.05
N GLU A 285 -1.35 -24.31 36.64
CA GLU A 285 -2.73 -24.05 36.18
C GLU A 285 -3.12 -22.55 36.27
N SER A 286 -2.47 -21.79 37.16
CA SER A 286 -2.62 -20.33 37.24
C SER A 286 -2.15 -19.63 35.97
N ASP A 287 -1.02 -20.06 35.41
CA ASP A 287 -0.46 -19.47 34.19
C ASP A 287 -1.38 -19.73 33.00
N ARG A 288 -1.99 -20.92 32.96
CA ARG A 288 -2.98 -21.28 31.95
C ARG A 288 -4.24 -20.41 32.07
N GLN A 289 -4.74 -20.17 33.29
CA GLN A 289 -5.88 -19.29 33.51
C GLN A 289 -5.57 -17.84 33.11
N GLU A 290 -4.37 -17.35 33.38
CA GLU A 290 -3.94 -16.01 32.97
C GLU A 290 -3.90 -15.85 31.45
N LEU A 291 -3.35 -16.84 30.73
CA LEU A 291 -3.34 -16.84 29.26
C LEU A 291 -4.76 -16.88 28.68
N LEU A 292 -5.65 -17.70 29.24
CA LEU A 292 -7.05 -17.78 28.80
C LEU A 292 -7.81 -16.47 29.07
N ALA A 293 -7.55 -15.83 30.22
CA ALA A 293 -8.14 -14.53 30.56
C ALA A 293 -7.70 -13.42 29.59
N ASN A 294 -6.49 -13.53 29.03
CA ASN A 294 -5.95 -12.59 28.04
C ASN A 294 -6.08 -13.07 26.59
N SER A 295 -6.95 -14.05 26.32
CA SER A 295 -7.10 -14.66 25.00
C SER A 295 -7.42 -13.65 23.88
N ASP A 296 -8.23 -12.62 24.14
CA ASP A 296 -8.52 -11.57 23.17
C ASP A 296 -7.28 -10.73 22.80
N LEU A 297 -6.45 -10.38 23.79
CA LEU A 297 -5.20 -9.65 23.56
C LEU A 297 -4.19 -10.49 22.76
N ILE A 298 -4.11 -11.79 23.08
CA ILE A 298 -3.27 -12.74 22.35
C ILE A 298 -3.75 -12.84 20.90
N LYS A 299 -5.05 -13.02 20.68
CA LYS A 299 -5.67 -13.04 19.34
C LYS A 299 -5.33 -11.78 18.56
N ASP A 300 -5.58 -10.59 19.13
CA ASP A 300 -5.30 -9.31 18.46
C ASP A 300 -3.83 -9.15 18.10
N GLY A 301 -2.92 -9.58 18.99
CA GLY A 301 -1.48 -9.55 18.74
C GLY A 301 -1.04 -10.49 17.62
N LEU A 302 -1.50 -11.73 17.64
CA LEU A 302 -1.18 -12.72 16.60
C LEU A 302 -1.75 -12.32 15.24
N VAL A 303 -2.99 -11.82 15.20
CA VAL A 303 -3.62 -11.30 13.98
C VAL A 303 -2.86 -10.09 13.46
N ASN A 304 -2.45 -9.16 14.32
CA ASN A 304 -1.67 -8.00 13.90
C ASN A 304 -0.30 -8.38 13.32
N ALA A 305 0.37 -9.39 13.89
CA ALA A 305 1.62 -9.92 13.33
C ALA A 305 1.41 -10.60 11.98
N TYR A 306 0.37 -11.42 11.85
CA TYR A 306 0.02 -12.11 10.61
C TYR A 306 -0.32 -11.13 9.48
N LEU A 307 -1.03 -10.04 9.80
CA LEU A 307 -1.44 -9.00 8.86
C LEU A 307 -0.46 -7.82 8.75
N SER A 308 0.76 -7.96 9.27
CA SER A 308 1.73 -6.87 9.36
C SER A 308 2.04 -6.21 8.00
N SER A 309 2.14 -7.00 6.92
CA SER A 309 2.36 -6.49 5.55
C SER A 309 1.19 -5.68 4.96
N TYR A 310 0.00 -5.77 5.56
CA TYR A 310 -1.18 -5.03 5.15
C TYR A 310 -1.43 -3.79 6.02
N ARG A 311 -0.91 -3.76 7.25
CA ARG A 311 -1.14 -2.70 8.24
C ARG A 311 0.00 -1.70 8.37
N TYR A 312 1.21 -2.09 8.00
CA TYR A 312 2.42 -1.29 8.14
C TYR A 312 3.14 -1.17 6.80
N LEU A 313 3.91 -0.08 6.63
CA LEU A 313 4.69 0.17 5.41
C LEU A 313 5.90 -0.77 5.28
N GLY A 314 6.33 -1.35 6.39
CA GLY A 314 7.47 -2.24 6.47
C GLY A 314 7.90 -2.47 7.91
N THR A 315 8.99 -3.21 8.07
CA THR A 315 9.56 -3.49 9.40
C THR A 315 10.60 -2.44 9.77
N ALA A 316 10.65 -2.06 11.05
CA ALA A 316 11.66 -1.13 11.54
C ALA A 316 13.10 -1.64 11.32
N ALA A 317 13.30 -2.96 11.35
CA ALA A 317 14.60 -3.60 11.16
C ALA A 317 15.10 -3.53 9.70
N GLN A 318 14.21 -3.53 8.71
CA GLN A 318 14.58 -3.48 7.28
C GLN A 318 14.66 -2.04 6.74
N SER A 319 14.10 -1.06 7.45
CA SER A 319 14.15 0.36 7.08
C SER A 319 15.58 0.90 7.14
N ASN A 320 16.20 1.08 5.97
CA ASN A 320 17.58 1.56 5.83
C ASN A 320 17.75 2.67 4.78
N GLN A 321 16.64 3.17 4.22
CA GLN A 321 16.61 4.13 3.12
C GLN A 321 17.28 5.47 3.45
N ILE A 322 17.07 6.01 4.65
CA ILE A 322 17.66 7.28 5.07
C ILE A 322 19.17 7.13 5.26
N ARG A 323 19.60 6.02 5.88
CA ARG A 323 21.02 5.69 6.03
C ARG A 323 21.73 5.64 4.67
N ILE A 324 21.13 4.95 3.70
CA ILE A 324 21.68 4.82 2.33
C ILE A 324 21.74 6.19 1.65
N MET A 325 20.66 6.97 1.74
CA MET A 325 20.56 8.28 1.10
C MET A 325 21.60 9.28 1.64
N TYR A 326 21.76 9.38 2.96
CA TYR A 326 22.76 10.29 3.56
C TYR A 326 24.19 9.83 3.30
N ARG A 327 24.43 8.51 3.29
CA ARG A 327 25.74 7.97 2.92
C ARG A 327 26.11 8.29 1.47
N SER A 328 25.17 8.12 0.53
CA SER A 328 25.45 8.35 -0.89
C SER A 328 25.56 9.83 -1.26
N THR A 329 24.79 10.70 -0.60
CA THR A 329 24.74 12.14 -0.92
C THR A 329 25.77 12.97 -0.16
N LEU A 330 25.90 12.76 1.15
CA LEU A 330 26.72 13.58 2.04
C LEU A 330 28.03 12.89 2.47
N GLY A 331 28.18 11.59 2.24
CA GLY A 331 29.39 10.85 2.60
C GLY A 331 29.66 10.80 4.10
N LEU A 332 28.63 10.95 4.94
CA LEU A 332 28.78 10.99 6.40
C LEU A 332 29.28 9.64 6.96
N PRO A 333 29.95 9.64 8.13
CA PRO A 333 30.30 8.41 8.85
C PRO A 333 29.10 7.51 9.14
N GLU A 334 29.32 6.20 9.13
CA GLU A 334 28.26 5.19 9.31
C GLU A 334 27.51 5.35 10.65
N SER A 335 28.21 5.77 11.72
CA SER A 335 27.59 6.04 13.03
C SER A 335 26.55 7.16 12.98
N ILE A 336 26.80 8.22 12.21
CA ILE A 336 25.87 9.33 12.03
C ILE A 336 24.70 8.89 11.15
N ASN A 337 24.97 8.18 10.06
CA ASN A 337 23.91 7.67 9.17
C ASN A 337 22.95 6.73 9.90
N GLN A 338 23.49 5.84 10.75
CA GLN A 338 22.67 4.95 11.57
C GLN A 338 21.87 5.72 12.62
N SER A 339 22.46 6.74 13.25
CA SER A 339 21.75 7.59 14.20
C SER A 339 20.57 8.32 13.52
N LEU A 340 20.79 8.90 12.35
CA LEU A 340 19.73 9.55 11.55
C LEU A 340 18.62 8.56 11.17
N GLN A 341 18.97 7.33 10.76
CA GLN A 341 18.00 6.28 10.45
C GLN A 341 17.18 5.88 11.68
N ASN A 342 17.80 5.78 12.86
CA ASN A 342 17.09 5.44 14.09
C ASN A 342 16.11 6.56 14.48
N TYR A 343 16.53 7.83 14.43
CA TYR A 343 15.63 8.97 14.66
C TYR A 343 14.47 9.00 13.67
N PHE A 344 14.75 8.78 12.39
CA PHE A 344 13.71 8.68 11.38
C PHE A 344 12.72 7.54 11.68
N ASN A 345 13.23 6.33 11.99
CA ASN A 345 12.39 5.19 12.36
C ASN A 345 11.53 5.45 13.60
N HIS A 346 12.02 6.23 14.57
CA HIS A 346 11.20 6.66 15.71
C HIS A 346 10.07 7.58 15.28
N LEU A 347 10.32 8.55 14.39
CA LEU A 347 9.29 9.46 13.87
C LEU A 347 8.23 8.71 13.07
N ILE A 348 8.64 7.80 12.18
CA ILE A 348 7.71 7.01 11.36
C ILE A 348 7.21 5.73 12.05
N SER A 349 7.50 5.54 13.34
CA SER A 349 7.11 4.36 14.09
C SER A 349 5.61 4.05 14.12
N PRO A 350 4.67 5.01 13.98
CA PRO A 350 3.23 4.70 13.82
C PRO A 350 2.90 3.91 12.54
N PHE A 351 3.80 3.93 11.55
CA PHE A 351 3.67 3.27 10.26
C PHE A 351 4.60 2.06 10.09
N LEU A 352 5.46 1.79 11.08
CA LEU A 352 6.42 0.69 11.05
C LEU A 352 6.00 -0.44 11.97
N TYR A 353 6.15 -1.66 11.49
CA TYR A 353 5.98 -2.85 12.31
C TYR A 353 7.19 -3.06 13.22
N GLN A 354 6.93 -3.27 14.51
CA GLN A 354 7.94 -3.66 15.49
C GLN A 354 8.10 -5.18 15.47
N GLY A 355 9.08 -5.66 14.71
CA GLY A 355 9.36 -7.08 14.57
C GLY A 355 10.07 -7.43 13.27
N SER A 356 9.93 -8.67 12.85
CA SER A 356 10.56 -9.23 11.65
C SER A 356 9.52 -9.76 10.65
N SER A 357 9.92 -9.94 9.39
CA SER A 357 9.05 -10.57 8.39
C SER A 357 8.71 -12.03 8.70
N LYS A 358 9.49 -12.70 9.57
CA LYS A 358 9.23 -14.07 10.01
C LYS A 358 8.10 -14.16 11.05
N ASP A 359 7.68 -13.02 11.59
CA ASP A 359 6.68 -12.99 12.65
C ASP A 359 5.30 -13.40 12.12
N LYS A 360 5.06 -13.32 10.81
CA LYS A 360 3.86 -13.85 10.15
C LYS A 360 3.73 -15.37 10.34
N GLU A 361 4.77 -16.12 9.97
CA GLU A 361 4.81 -17.58 10.12
C GLU A 361 4.79 -17.98 11.60
N LYS A 362 5.51 -17.24 12.45
CA LYS A 362 5.47 -17.42 13.91
C LYS A 362 4.06 -17.25 14.44
N ALA A 363 3.36 -16.19 14.04
CA ALA A 363 2.00 -15.90 14.50
C ALA A 363 0.99 -16.96 14.05
N GLU A 364 1.09 -17.42 12.81
CA GLU A 364 0.25 -18.51 12.30
C GLU A 364 0.40 -19.79 13.13
N LYS A 365 1.65 -20.19 13.41
CA LYS A 365 1.94 -21.37 14.24
C LYS A 365 1.41 -21.21 15.66
N LEU A 366 1.70 -20.08 16.30
CA LEU A 366 1.27 -19.82 17.68
C LEU A 366 -0.26 -19.73 17.80
N TYR A 367 -0.93 -19.14 16.82
CA TYR A 367 -2.39 -19.07 16.78
C TYR A 367 -2.99 -20.47 16.70
N SER A 368 -2.49 -21.31 15.79
CA SER A 368 -2.97 -22.68 15.66
C SER A 368 -2.70 -23.53 16.90
N GLN A 369 -1.63 -23.26 17.64
CA GLN A 369 -1.31 -23.96 18.90
C GLN A 369 -2.16 -23.50 20.08
N PHE A 370 -2.57 -22.24 20.11
CA PHE A 370 -3.31 -21.67 21.23
C PHE A 370 -4.83 -21.82 21.08
N PHE A 371 -5.36 -21.68 19.86
CA PHE A 371 -6.80 -21.72 19.56
C PHE A 371 -7.25 -23.01 18.87
N ASP A 372 -6.35 -23.97 18.67
CA ASP A 372 -6.62 -25.26 18.00
C ASP A 372 -7.27 -25.11 16.60
N THR A 373 -7.09 -23.96 15.95
CA THR A 373 -7.67 -23.65 14.64
C THR A 373 -6.69 -22.81 13.81
N PRO A 374 -6.53 -23.07 12.49
CA PRO A 374 -5.72 -22.22 11.63
C PRO A 374 -6.23 -20.77 11.60
N ILE A 375 -5.32 -19.80 11.65
CA ILE A 375 -5.67 -18.36 11.70
C ILE A 375 -6.52 -17.93 10.50
N GLN A 376 -6.31 -18.53 9.33
CA GLN A 376 -7.08 -18.24 8.12
C GLN A 376 -8.56 -18.64 8.25
N LYS A 377 -8.86 -19.67 9.05
CA LYS A 377 -10.22 -20.11 9.34
C LYS A 377 -10.84 -19.33 10.50
N GLY A 378 -10.07 -19.13 11.58
CA GLY A 378 -10.54 -18.38 12.76
C GLY A 378 -10.82 -16.91 12.49
N GLU A 379 -10.01 -16.28 11.63
CA GLU A 379 -10.01 -14.83 11.40
C GLU A 379 -10.31 -14.44 9.95
N GLN A 380 -11.02 -15.31 9.23
CA GLN A 380 -11.29 -15.17 7.80
C GLN A 380 -11.79 -13.77 7.43
N LYS A 381 -12.77 -13.24 8.19
CA LYS A 381 -13.35 -11.91 7.95
C LYS A 381 -12.30 -10.80 8.05
N THR A 382 -11.49 -10.81 9.10
CA THR A 382 -10.45 -9.80 9.34
C THR A 382 -9.37 -9.84 8.25
N ILE A 383 -8.96 -11.04 7.85
CA ILE A 383 -7.96 -11.24 6.80
C ILE A 383 -8.51 -10.79 5.44
N LEU A 384 -9.74 -11.16 5.09
CA LEU A 384 -10.39 -10.71 3.85
C LEU A 384 -10.47 -9.19 3.78
N GLN A 385 -10.87 -8.54 4.87
CA GLN A 385 -10.91 -7.08 4.95
C GLN A 385 -9.53 -6.44 4.74
N ALA A 386 -8.47 -7.02 5.31
CA ALA A 386 -7.10 -6.53 5.14
C ALA A 386 -6.60 -6.67 3.69
N ILE A 387 -6.93 -7.79 3.02
CA ILE A 387 -6.60 -8.00 1.60
C ILE A 387 -7.34 -7.03 0.69
N GLN A 388 -8.62 -6.82 0.95
CA GLN A 388 -9.47 -5.88 0.20
C GLN A 388 -9.09 -4.42 0.45
N SER A 389 -8.31 -4.12 1.49
CA SER A 389 -7.90 -2.76 1.85
C SER A 389 -6.80 -2.22 0.94
N THR A 390 -7.02 -2.22 -0.38
CA THR A 390 -6.14 -1.62 -1.39
C THR A 390 -6.98 -1.18 -2.59
N ALA A 391 -6.47 -0.20 -3.35
CA ALA A 391 -7.06 0.17 -4.65
C ALA A 391 -6.60 -0.76 -5.79
N ASN A 392 -5.59 -1.62 -5.57
CA ASN A 392 -5.06 -2.53 -6.58
C ASN A 392 -5.91 -3.81 -6.71
N ARG A 393 -6.70 -3.88 -7.78
CA ARG A 393 -7.58 -5.02 -8.11
C ARG A 393 -6.85 -6.36 -8.21
N ASP A 394 -5.68 -6.38 -8.84
CA ASP A 394 -4.95 -7.62 -9.09
C ASP A 394 -4.42 -8.22 -7.79
N GLU A 395 -3.97 -7.36 -6.87
CA GLU A 395 -3.58 -7.78 -5.52
C GLU A 395 -4.78 -8.32 -4.72
N VAL A 396 -5.95 -7.70 -4.81
CA VAL A 396 -7.17 -8.20 -4.15
C VAL A 396 -7.54 -9.58 -4.72
N LYS A 397 -7.60 -9.72 -6.05
CA LYS A 397 -7.92 -10.99 -6.70
C LYS A 397 -6.92 -12.08 -6.34
N ALA A 398 -5.62 -11.80 -6.44
CA ALA A 398 -4.58 -12.76 -6.07
C ALA A 398 -4.65 -13.16 -4.59
N GLY A 399 -4.97 -12.23 -3.70
CA GLY A 399 -5.17 -12.49 -2.28
C GLY A 399 -6.41 -13.35 -2.00
N LEU A 400 -7.54 -13.04 -2.63
CA LEU A 400 -8.79 -13.80 -2.49
C LEU A 400 -8.66 -15.23 -3.03
N LEU A 401 -8.01 -15.41 -4.19
CA LEU A 401 -7.73 -16.73 -4.77
C LEU A 401 -6.84 -17.59 -3.86
N ASN A 402 -5.88 -16.97 -3.16
CA ASN A 402 -5.01 -17.68 -2.22
C ASN A 402 -5.72 -18.12 -0.93
N ILE A 403 -6.68 -17.35 -0.41
CA ILE A 403 -7.42 -17.69 0.82
C ILE A 403 -8.53 -18.70 0.58
N GLY A 404 -9.23 -18.60 -0.55
CA GLY A 404 -10.35 -19.49 -0.85
C GLY A 404 -9.95 -20.88 -1.31
N GLU A 405 -8.65 -21.15 -1.53
CA GLU A 405 -8.13 -22.35 -2.21
C GLU A 405 -8.74 -22.60 -3.61
N GLN A 406 -9.46 -21.62 -4.17
CA GLN A 406 -10.12 -21.67 -5.48
C GLN A 406 -9.14 -21.38 -6.63
N LYS A 407 -7.96 -22.00 -6.59
CA LYS A 407 -6.88 -21.75 -7.56
C LYS A 407 -7.13 -22.44 -8.90
N VAL A 408 -7.80 -23.58 -8.89
CA VAL A 408 -8.14 -24.36 -10.09
C VAL A 408 -9.63 -24.69 -10.06
N TRP A 409 -10.32 -24.38 -11.15
CA TRP A 409 -11.75 -24.65 -11.32
C TRP A 409 -11.96 -25.92 -12.14
N LEU A 410 -12.98 -26.71 -11.81
CA LEU A 410 -13.51 -27.75 -12.69
C LEU A 410 -14.46 -27.06 -13.68
N LYS A 411 -14.02 -26.92 -14.93
CA LYS A 411 -14.74 -26.21 -15.99
C LYS A 411 -15.84 -27.08 -16.60
N GLU A 412 -15.54 -28.36 -16.80
CA GLU A 412 -16.43 -29.31 -17.45
C GLU A 412 -16.23 -30.69 -16.85
N GLN A 413 -17.32 -31.45 -16.74
CA GLN A 413 -17.33 -32.83 -16.29
C GLN A 413 -18.39 -33.59 -17.08
N GLU A 414 -17.96 -34.65 -17.76
CA GLU A 414 -18.83 -35.56 -18.49
C GLU A 414 -18.63 -36.98 -18.01
N ILE A 415 -19.74 -37.72 -17.89
CA ILE A 415 -19.72 -39.13 -17.48
C ILE A 415 -20.42 -39.92 -18.57
N THR A 416 -19.67 -40.79 -19.24
CA THR A 416 -20.21 -41.72 -20.22
C THR A 416 -20.24 -43.12 -19.63
N VAL A 417 -21.39 -43.78 -19.72
CA VAL A 417 -21.59 -45.14 -19.22
C VAL A 417 -21.99 -46.03 -20.39
N THR A 418 -21.23 -47.10 -20.62
CA THR A 418 -21.52 -48.12 -21.63
C THR A 418 -21.81 -49.45 -20.93
N GLU A 419 -23.06 -49.89 -20.97
CA GLU A 419 -23.49 -51.11 -20.29
C GLU A 419 -23.30 -52.34 -21.18
N HIS A 420 -22.79 -53.43 -20.60
CA HIS A 420 -22.53 -54.72 -21.26
C HIS A 420 -23.30 -55.88 -20.60
N GLY A 421 -24.44 -55.56 -19.96
CA GLY A 421 -25.25 -56.52 -19.20
C GLY A 421 -24.82 -56.57 -17.74
N ASP A 422 -23.94 -57.52 -17.39
CA ASP A 422 -23.53 -57.76 -16.00
C ASP A 422 -22.42 -56.81 -15.49
N TRP A 423 -21.89 -55.96 -16.38
CA TRP A 423 -20.87 -54.97 -16.09
C TRP A 423 -21.01 -53.74 -17.00
N ALA A 424 -20.36 -52.64 -16.65
CA ALA A 424 -20.38 -51.41 -17.43
C ALA A 424 -18.99 -50.75 -17.46
N ASP A 425 -18.66 -50.13 -18.58
CA ASP A 425 -17.54 -49.21 -18.71
C ASP A 425 -18.00 -47.80 -18.36
N ILE A 426 -17.23 -47.13 -17.49
CA ILE A 426 -17.49 -45.76 -17.05
C ILE A 426 -16.28 -44.91 -17.45
N GLU A 427 -16.50 -43.93 -18.31
CA GLU A 427 -15.51 -42.91 -18.66
C GLU A 427 -15.90 -41.58 -18.01
N LEU A 428 -14.96 -41.03 -17.22
CA LEU A 428 -15.09 -39.72 -16.60
C LEU A 428 -14.12 -38.77 -17.31
N TYR A 429 -14.68 -37.74 -17.95
CA TYR A 429 -13.93 -36.67 -18.61
C TYR A 429 -14.05 -35.38 -17.81
N GLU A 430 -12.93 -34.73 -17.50
CA GLU A 430 -12.89 -33.51 -16.69
C GLU A 430 -11.90 -32.51 -17.27
N ILE A 431 -12.30 -31.24 -17.33
CA ILE A 431 -11.44 -30.12 -17.73
C ILE A 431 -11.19 -29.23 -16.52
N TYR A 432 -9.91 -29.01 -16.21
CA TYR A 432 -9.47 -28.15 -15.11
C TYR A 432 -8.85 -26.86 -15.63
N GLU A 433 -9.29 -25.71 -15.11
CA GLU A 433 -8.79 -24.39 -15.51
C GLU A 433 -8.13 -23.68 -14.32
N ASN A 434 -6.83 -23.39 -14.43
CA ASN A 434 -6.08 -22.62 -13.44
C ASN A 434 -6.43 -21.14 -13.53
N GLN A 435 -6.79 -20.53 -12.41
CA GLN A 435 -7.10 -19.11 -12.31
C GLN A 435 -5.90 -18.25 -11.88
N THR A 436 -4.74 -18.87 -11.65
CA THR A 436 -3.51 -18.21 -11.21
C THR A 436 -2.48 -18.10 -12.34
N PHE A 437 -1.51 -17.20 -12.18
CA PHE A 437 -0.39 -17.02 -13.12
C PHE A 437 0.79 -17.96 -12.86
N GLU A 438 0.64 -18.89 -11.91
CA GLU A 438 1.64 -19.90 -11.58
C GLU A 438 1.08 -21.28 -11.87
N PRO A 439 1.89 -22.25 -12.31
CA PRO A 439 1.46 -23.63 -12.44
C PRO A 439 0.97 -24.19 -11.09
N GLN A 440 -0.21 -24.80 -11.07
CA GLN A 440 -0.79 -25.36 -9.85
C GLN A 440 -0.82 -26.90 -9.91
N GLU A 441 -0.83 -27.53 -8.73
CA GLU A 441 -1.09 -28.96 -8.57
C GLU A 441 -2.54 -29.15 -8.10
N ILE A 442 -3.27 -30.09 -8.72
CA ILE A 442 -4.58 -30.51 -8.23
C ILE A 442 -4.46 -31.80 -7.43
N LEU A 443 -5.21 -31.87 -6.33
CA LEU A 443 -5.39 -33.07 -5.53
C LEU A 443 -6.87 -33.42 -5.52
N TYR A 444 -7.22 -34.54 -6.16
CA TYR A 444 -8.60 -35.00 -6.29
C TYR A 444 -8.77 -36.32 -5.54
N TYR A 445 -9.76 -36.38 -4.65
CA TYR A 445 -10.08 -37.57 -3.87
C TYR A 445 -11.46 -38.06 -4.25
N PHE A 446 -11.57 -39.34 -4.56
CA PHE A 446 -12.84 -39.96 -4.93
C PHE A 446 -12.93 -41.38 -4.40
N THR A 447 -14.15 -41.90 -4.35
CA THR A 447 -14.44 -43.24 -3.85
C THR A 447 -15.09 -44.08 -4.92
N LEU A 448 -14.64 -45.33 -5.07
CA LEU A 448 -15.25 -46.28 -6.00
C LEU A 448 -15.96 -47.43 -5.25
N PRO A 449 -16.98 -48.06 -5.85
CA PRO A 449 -17.51 -49.34 -5.40
C PRO A 449 -16.41 -50.42 -5.30
N GLU A 450 -16.59 -51.41 -4.42
CA GLU A 450 -15.61 -52.49 -4.27
C GLU A 450 -15.47 -53.36 -5.52
N SER A 451 -16.53 -53.45 -6.33
CA SER A 451 -16.55 -54.16 -7.60
C SER A 451 -15.92 -53.38 -8.76
N ALA A 452 -15.55 -52.10 -8.56
CA ALA A 452 -14.99 -51.26 -9.61
C ALA A 452 -13.46 -51.32 -9.62
N VAL A 453 -12.89 -51.44 -10.82
CA VAL A 453 -11.45 -51.43 -11.06
C VAL A 453 -11.11 -50.32 -12.04
N ILE A 454 -10.05 -49.57 -11.74
CA ILE A 454 -9.54 -48.52 -12.62
C ILE A 454 -8.68 -49.16 -13.69
N THR A 455 -9.09 -49.01 -14.95
CA THR A 455 -8.42 -49.59 -16.12
C THR A 455 -7.38 -48.65 -16.74
N GLY A 456 -7.53 -47.34 -16.56
CA GLY A 456 -6.59 -46.34 -17.08
C GLY A 456 -6.85 -44.93 -16.54
N ILE A 457 -5.88 -44.05 -16.80
CA ILE A 457 -6.00 -42.61 -16.63
C ILE A 457 -5.26 -41.95 -17.77
N TRP A 458 -5.83 -40.91 -18.37
CA TRP A 458 -5.19 -40.17 -19.44
C TRP A 458 -5.16 -38.69 -19.09
N LEU A 459 -4.03 -38.05 -19.39
CA LEU A 459 -3.84 -36.61 -19.21
C LEU A 459 -3.46 -36.03 -20.58
N GLY A 460 -3.97 -34.85 -20.93
CA GLY A 460 -3.55 -34.14 -22.12
C GLY A 460 -4.06 -32.71 -22.12
N ASP A 461 -3.43 -31.89 -22.94
CA ASP A 461 -3.71 -30.45 -23.05
C ASP A 461 -4.77 -30.14 -24.13
N THR A 462 -5.29 -31.18 -24.80
CA THR A 462 -6.25 -31.08 -25.90
C THR A 462 -7.31 -32.18 -25.79
N ASP A 463 -8.51 -31.91 -26.33
CA ASP A 463 -9.62 -32.87 -26.33
C ASP A 463 -9.33 -34.16 -27.14
N ASN A 464 -8.30 -34.17 -27.97
CA ASN A 464 -7.94 -35.32 -28.80
C ASN A 464 -7.28 -36.45 -27.97
N LEU A 465 -8.00 -37.58 -27.86
CA LEU A 465 -7.58 -38.81 -27.20
C LEU A 465 -6.22 -39.36 -27.68
N GLU A 466 -5.89 -39.22 -28.97
CA GLU A 466 -4.64 -39.75 -29.54
C GLU A 466 -3.39 -38.95 -29.11
N LYS A 467 -3.58 -37.71 -28.62
CA LYS A 467 -2.50 -36.84 -28.15
C LYS A 467 -2.27 -36.92 -26.63
N ARG A 468 -3.07 -37.71 -25.91
CA ARG A 468 -2.95 -37.85 -24.44
C ARG A 468 -1.72 -38.67 -24.06
N PHE A 469 -1.13 -38.36 -22.92
CA PHE A 469 0.04 -39.06 -22.40
C PHE A 469 -0.33 -40.50 -22.00
N PRO A 470 0.47 -41.52 -22.37
CA PRO A 470 0.20 -42.90 -22.02
C PRO A 470 0.42 -43.14 -20.51
N PHE A 471 -0.47 -43.90 -19.88
CA PHE A 471 -0.31 -44.30 -18.48
C PHE A 471 0.55 -45.55 -18.32
N LYS A 472 1.14 -45.70 -17.13
CA LYS A 472 1.90 -46.88 -16.73
C LYS A 472 1.55 -47.28 -15.31
N VAL A 473 1.13 -48.53 -15.14
CA VAL A 473 0.85 -49.10 -13.82
C VAL A 473 2.16 -49.51 -13.16
N SER A 474 2.35 -49.17 -11.87
CA SER A 474 3.55 -49.49 -11.10
C SER A 474 3.24 -49.60 -9.60
N PRO A 475 4.05 -50.34 -8.82
CA PRO A 475 3.89 -50.39 -7.36
C PRO A 475 3.92 -49.00 -6.75
N ARG A 476 3.09 -48.76 -5.72
CA ARG A 476 2.84 -47.44 -5.11
C ARG A 476 4.12 -46.64 -4.80
N GLY A 477 5.11 -47.27 -4.16
CA GLY A 477 6.38 -46.60 -3.82
C GLY A 477 7.21 -46.21 -5.03
N ALA A 478 7.18 -46.99 -6.11
CA ALA A 478 7.87 -46.67 -7.37
C ALA A 478 7.17 -45.51 -8.10
N ALA A 479 5.84 -45.54 -8.19
CA ALA A 479 5.05 -44.49 -8.81
C ALA A 479 5.22 -43.13 -8.10
N GLN A 480 5.19 -43.11 -6.76
CA GLN A 480 5.43 -41.90 -5.96
C GLN A 480 6.84 -41.32 -6.15
N LYS A 481 7.85 -42.19 -6.25
CA LYS A 481 9.25 -41.77 -6.48
C LYS A 481 9.41 -41.12 -7.86
N VAL A 482 8.80 -41.70 -8.89
CA VAL A 482 8.80 -41.14 -10.24
C VAL A 482 8.09 -39.79 -10.25
N TYR A 483 6.87 -39.70 -9.73
CA TYR A 483 6.11 -38.44 -9.64
C TYR A 483 6.91 -37.32 -8.98
N THR A 484 7.43 -37.57 -7.77
CA THR A 484 8.22 -36.58 -7.01
C THR A 484 9.49 -36.15 -7.76
N SER A 485 10.12 -37.08 -8.48
CA SER A 485 11.31 -36.78 -9.28
C SER A 485 11.01 -35.93 -10.52
N GLN A 486 9.79 -36.03 -11.09
CA GLN A 486 9.37 -35.25 -12.25
C GLN A 486 8.95 -33.83 -11.86
N VAL A 487 8.19 -33.68 -10.76
CA VAL A 487 7.79 -32.36 -10.24
C VAL A 487 8.99 -31.51 -9.83
N ARG A 488 10.06 -32.12 -9.30
CA ARG A 488 11.28 -31.41 -8.86
C ARG A 488 12.22 -30.97 -9.99
N ARG A 489 11.91 -31.28 -11.26
CA ARG A 489 12.76 -30.87 -12.40
C ARG A 489 12.59 -29.38 -12.69
N LYS A 490 13.65 -28.75 -13.21
CA LYS A 490 13.58 -27.34 -13.70
C LYS A 490 12.56 -27.14 -14.83
N ARG A 491 12.25 -28.20 -15.58
CA ARG A 491 11.15 -28.29 -16.54
C ARG A 491 10.37 -29.58 -16.21
N PRO A 492 9.29 -29.47 -15.43
CA PRO A 492 8.42 -30.61 -15.13
C PRO A 492 7.86 -31.23 -16.41
N VAL A 493 7.65 -32.54 -16.41
CA VAL A 493 7.02 -33.27 -17.53
C VAL A 493 5.69 -33.78 -17.03
N ASP A 494 4.64 -33.00 -17.27
CA ASP A 494 3.23 -33.09 -16.79
C ASP A 494 2.85 -34.40 -16.07
N PRO A 495 3.32 -34.62 -14.82
CA PRO A 495 3.08 -35.90 -14.17
C PRO A 495 1.67 -35.96 -13.57
N ALA A 496 0.98 -37.07 -13.81
CA ALA A 496 -0.19 -37.49 -13.05
C ALA A 496 0.10 -38.76 -12.23
N LEU A 497 -0.42 -38.82 -11.01
CA LEU A 497 -0.32 -39.98 -10.12
C LEU A 497 -1.69 -40.30 -9.55
N LEU A 498 -2.21 -41.47 -9.90
CA LEU A 498 -3.39 -42.05 -9.31
C LEU A 498 -2.99 -43.17 -8.34
N GLU A 499 -3.44 -43.10 -7.09
CA GLU A 499 -3.11 -44.09 -6.07
C GLU A 499 -4.33 -44.46 -5.21
N LYS A 500 -4.41 -45.73 -4.81
CA LYS A 500 -5.37 -46.20 -3.82
C LYS A 500 -4.84 -45.87 -2.42
N VAL A 501 -5.55 -45.03 -1.68
CA VAL A 501 -5.15 -44.54 -0.34
C VAL A 501 -5.94 -45.17 0.80
N GLY A 502 -7.10 -45.79 0.49
CA GLY A 502 -7.92 -46.55 1.44
C GLY A 502 -8.65 -47.71 0.75
N PRO A 503 -9.49 -48.48 1.47
CA PRO A 503 -10.18 -49.65 0.92
C PRO A 503 -10.99 -49.35 -0.34
N ARG A 504 -11.63 -48.17 -0.38
CA ARG A 504 -12.46 -47.66 -1.48
C ARG A 504 -12.04 -46.29 -1.98
N GLN A 505 -11.01 -45.69 -1.37
CA GLN A 505 -10.63 -44.31 -1.60
C GLN A 505 -9.39 -44.24 -2.49
N TYR A 506 -9.49 -43.39 -3.51
CA TYR A 506 -8.44 -43.11 -4.48
C TYR A 506 -8.07 -41.64 -4.41
N ARG A 507 -6.80 -41.35 -4.71
CA ARG A 507 -6.24 -40.02 -4.79
C ARG A 507 -5.58 -39.85 -6.15
N LEU A 508 -6.01 -38.85 -6.89
CA LEU A 508 -5.34 -38.34 -8.08
C LEU A 508 -4.57 -37.07 -7.74
N ARG A 509 -3.32 -37.00 -8.18
CA ARG A 509 -2.48 -35.81 -8.18
C ARG A 509 -2.08 -35.50 -9.61
N ALA A 510 -2.35 -34.30 -10.11
CA ALA A 510 -1.92 -33.90 -11.43
C ALA A 510 -1.23 -32.54 -11.37
N PHE A 511 -0.08 -32.45 -12.04
CA PHE A 511 0.73 -31.24 -12.15
C PHE A 511 1.36 -31.21 -13.55
N PRO A 512 1.66 -30.03 -14.11
CA PRO A 512 1.03 -28.75 -13.80
C PRO A 512 -0.38 -28.67 -14.41
N VAL A 513 -1.29 -27.98 -13.74
CA VAL A 513 -2.38 -27.30 -14.46
C VAL A 513 -1.78 -25.98 -14.97
N PRO A 514 -1.69 -25.77 -16.30
CA PRO A 514 -0.98 -24.63 -16.89
C PRO A 514 -1.46 -23.29 -16.32
N ALA A 515 -0.56 -22.32 -16.20
CA ALA A 515 -0.91 -20.98 -15.73
C ALA A 515 -1.86 -20.26 -16.69
N LYS A 516 -2.70 -19.38 -16.16
CA LYS A 516 -3.57 -18.52 -16.98
C LYS A 516 -2.72 -17.55 -17.79
N LEU A 517 -2.87 -17.59 -19.13
CA LEU A 517 -2.20 -16.65 -20.03
C LEU A 517 -2.69 -15.22 -19.77
N SER A 518 -1.76 -14.27 -19.77
CA SER A 518 -2.09 -12.83 -19.67
C SER A 518 -2.84 -12.35 -20.91
N ALA A 519 -3.58 -11.24 -20.81
CA ALA A 519 -4.36 -10.69 -21.93
C ALA A 519 -3.49 -10.43 -23.18
N THR A 520 -2.25 -9.98 -22.98
CA THR A 520 -1.27 -9.74 -24.05
C THR A 520 -0.76 -11.04 -24.68
N GLN A 521 -0.63 -12.12 -23.91
CA GLN A 521 -0.22 -13.43 -24.43
C GLN A 521 -1.35 -14.19 -25.14
N ARG A 522 -2.61 -13.93 -24.77
CA ARG A 522 -3.78 -14.48 -25.47
C ARG A 522 -3.96 -13.90 -26.88
N GLU A 523 -3.54 -12.66 -27.10
CA GLU A 523 -3.52 -12.07 -28.45
C GLU A 523 -2.45 -12.70 -29.35
N GLU A 524 -1.35 -13.20 -28.77
CA GLU A 524 -0.26 -13.86 -29.51
C GLU A 524 -0.50 -15.36 -29.77
N ASN A 525 -1.34 -16.02 -28.98
CA ASN A 525 -1.66 -17.45 -29.12
C ASN A 525 -3.16 -17.72 -28.85
N PRO A 526 -4.03 -17.56 -29.86
CA PRO A 526 -5.49 -17.68 -29.69
C PRO A 526 -6.02 -19.11 -29.56
N GLU A 527 -5.17 -20.14 -29.75
CA GLU A 527 -5.56 -21.56 -29.68
C GLU A 527 -5.28 -22.22 -28.31
N GLN A 528 -4.82 -21.46 -27.31
CA GLN A 528 -4.68 -21.87 -25.91
C GLN A 528 -5.58 -21.03 -25.00
#